data_AF-A0A368FBB5-F1
#
_entry.id   AF-A0A368FBB5-F1
#
_cell.length_a   1.000
_cell.length_b   1.000
_cell.length_c   1.000
_cell.angle_alpha   90.00
_cell.angle_beta   90.00
_cell.angle_gamma   90.00
#
_symmetry.space_group_name_H-M   'P 1'
#
loop_
_entity.id
_entity.type
_entity.pdbx_description
1 polymer ?
#
loop_
_entity_poly.entity_id
_entity_poly.type
_entity_poly.pdbx_seq_one_letter_code
_entity_poly.pdbx_strand_id
1 'polypeptide(L)'
;MYITDSYGIRLSIMCGTTLNFVGSLIRVVSSIPSIDNSATRQALLHTGSVIVASAQAFFLVLPSKIAETWFPDHQRSLANVLTFIANPLGVVFGTIVPSLYFNGSVRLERYSWHMFEFNASMAVMTTITFVLSLFVRQGAPPSPPSASSENHSSDAPTFWKAIGVCFRNKQFVIQLFTFGLAFAELWGFMVIMSDIITEQGYNLYGYPTALAAMIGVVASLICGAIADCTKRFKELIRFCWVCFAALAILIRLVSLMFLRFSHK
;
A
#
# COMPACT_ATOMS: atom_id res chain seq x y z
N MET A 1 2.26 -11.96 11.47
CA MET A 1 3.00 -10.82 12.04
C MET A 1 3.02 -11.03 13.54
N TYR A 2 4.18 -11.01 14.20
CA TYR A 2 4.31 -11.43 15.61
C TYR A 2 3.24 -10.83 16.54
N ILE A 3 2.92 -9.55 16.36
CA ILE A 3 1.92 -8.84 17.16
C ILE A 3 0.51 -9.41 16.91
N THR A 4 0.12 -9.60 15.65
CA THR A 4 -1.19 -10.16 15.29
C THR A 4 -1.35 -11.61 15.73
N ASP A 5 -0.29 -12.40 15.61
CA ASP A 5 -0.32 -13.82 15.95
C ASP A 5 -0.27 -14.05 17.47
N SER A 6 0.43 -13.19 18.22
CA SER A 6 0.59 -13.36 19.68
C SER A 6 -0.44 -12.58 20.52
N TYR A 7 -0.86 -11.40 20.06
CA TYR A 7 -1.74 -10.49 20.80
C TYR A 7 -3.09 -10.25 20.11
N GLY A 8 -3.30 -10.86 18.94
CA GLY A 8 -4.57 -10.86 18.23
C GLY A 8 -4.79 -9.69 17.27
N ILE A 9 -5.90 -9.78 16.54
CA ILE A 9 -6.30 -8.86 15.47
C ILE A 9 -6.64 -7.48 16.03
N ARG A 10 -7.32 -7.41 17.18
CA ARG A 10 -7.73 -6.14 17.81
C ARG A 10 -6.53 -5.24 18.09
N LEU A 11 -5.48 -5.76 18.73
CA LEU A 11 -4.28 -4.96 19.03
C LEU A 11 -3.61 -4.49 17.73
N SER A 12 -3.58 -5.33 16.70
CA SER A 12 -3.00 -4.97 15.41
C SER A 12 -3.75 -3.82 14.72
N ILE A 13 -5.08 -3.83 14.76
CA ILE A 13 -5.92 -2.74 14.26
C ILE A 13 -5.68 -1.46 15.08
N MET A 14 -5.66 -1.56 16.41
CA MET A 14 -5.42 -0.41 17.28
C MET A 14 -4.04 0.19 17.05
N CYS A 15 -2.98 -0.62 16.97
CA CYS A 15 -1.63 -0.15 16.68
C CYS A 15 -1.55 0.54 15.31
N GLY A 16 -2.08 -0.09 14.25
CA GLY A 16 -2.09 0.49 12.92
C GLY A 16 -2.82 1.84 12.86
N THR A 17 -4.02 1.91 13.42
CA THR A 17 -4.82 3.15 13.42
C THR A 17 -4.24 4.24 14.32
N THR A 18 -3.65 3.88 15.48
CA THR A 18 -2.96 4.83 16.37
C THR A 18 -1.74 5.43 15.68
N LEU A 19 -0.90 4.62 15.04
CA LEU A 19 0.26 5.12 14.28
C LEU A 19 -0.18 6.06 13.15
N ASN A 20 -1.25 5.70 12.42
CA ASN A 20 -1.76 6.54 11.34
C ASN A 20 -2.28 7.88 11.88
N PHE A 21 -3.03 7.87 12.99
CA PHE A 21 -3.54 9.07 13.66
C PHE A 21 -2.42 9.96 14.22
N VAL A 22 -1.45 9.40 14.95
CA VAL A 22 -0.32 10.17 15.50
C VAL A 22 0.52 10.77 14.38
N GLY A 23 0.83 9.98 13.34
CA GLY A 23 1.61 10.45 12.20
C GLY A 23 0.89 11.54 11.39
N SER A 24 -0.44 11.47 11.25
CA SER A 24 -1.22 12.51 10.57
C SER A 24 -1.29 13.80 11.38
N LEU A 25 -1.42 13.74 12.71
CA LEU A 25 -1.36 14.92 13.57
C LEU A 25 0.00 15.63 13.47
N ILE A 26 1.11 14.87 13.44
CA ILE A 26 2.45 15.45 13.25
C ILE A 26 2.56 16.16 11.90
N ARG A 27 1.94 15.60 10.84
CA ARG A 27 1.88 16.25 9.52
C ARG A 27 1.06 17.55 9.55
N VAL A 28 -0.04 17.61 10.30
CA VAL A 28 -0.81 18.85 10.51
C VAL A 28 0.05 19.90 11.20
N VAL A 29 0.75 19.53 12.28
CA VAL A 29 1.66 20.44 13.00
C VAL A 29 2.75 20.97 12.08
N SER A 30 3.31 20.12 11.20
CA SER A 30 4.30 20.54 10.21
C SER A 30 3.75 21.57 9.20
N SER A 31 2.43 21.64 9.02
CA SER A 31 1.81 22.52 8.04
C SER A 31 1.40 23.87 8.62
N ILE A 32 1.64 24.13 9.91
CA ILE A 32 1.28 25.39 10.55
C ILE A 32 2.18 26.52 10.02
N PRO A 33 1.61 27.63 9.50
CA PRO A 33 2.39 28.74 8.93
C PRO A 33 3.34 29.45 9.90
N SER A 34 3.17 29.29 11.20
CA SER A 34 4.02 29.90 12.24
C SER A 34 5.39 29.22 12.42
N ILE A 35 5.67 28.14 11.68
CA ILE A 35 6.98 27.48 11.69
C ILE A 35 7.84 28.08 10.56
N ASP A 36 8.61 29.12 10.89
CA ASP A 36 9.45 29.83 9.91
C ASP A 36 10.64 29.00 9.40
N ASN A 37 11.12 28.05 10.21
CA ASN A 37 12.26 27.22 9.86
C ASN A 37 11.87 26.07 8.90
N SER A 38 12.30 26.18 7.65
CA SER A 38 12.01 25.20 6.59
C SER A 38 12.56 23.80 6.90
N ALA A 39 13.71 23.70 7.58
CA ALA A 39 14.31 22.42 7.92
C ALA A 39 13.49 21.68 8.99
N THR A 40 13.04 22.39 10.03
CA THR A 40 12.16 21.85 11.08
C THR A 40 10.83 21.38 10.49
N ARG A 41 10.26 22.16 9.57
CA ARG A 41 9.03 21.81 8.86
C ARG A 41 9.16 20.51 8.07
N GLN A 42 10.20 20.38 7.26
CA GLN A 42 10.46 19.16 6.48
C GLN A 42 10.73 17.97 7.40
N ALA A 43 11.53 18.14 8.45
CA ALA A 43 11.82 17.08 9.41
C ALA A 43 10.53 16.56 10.08
N LEU A 44 9.63 17.45 10.50
CA LEU A 44 8.32 17.06 11.07
C LEU A 44 7.46 16.32 10.04
N LEU A 45 7.36 16.84 8.81
CA LEU A 45 6.57 16.22 7.75
C LEU A 45 7.07 14.81 7.40
N HIS A 46 8.39 14.63 7.26
CA HIS A 46 9.00 13.33 7.02
C HIS A 46 8.83 12.39 8.21
N THR A 47 9.02 12.88 9.45
CA THR A 47 8.80 12.08 10.66
C THR A 47 7.36 11.57 10.75
N GLY A 48 6.37 12.45 10.54
CA GLY A 48 4.97 12.05 10.49
C GLY A 48 4.70 11.03 9.40
N SER A 49 5.31 11.20 8.22
CA SER A 49 5.17 10.28 7.09
C SER A 49 5.75 8.89 7.37
N VAL A 50 6.90 8.80 8.05
CA VAL A 50 7.52 7.53 8.48
C VAL A 50 6.62 6.80 9.49
N ILE A 51 6.01 7.54 10.43
CA ILE A 51 5.09 6.97 11.41
C ILE A 51 3.84 6.42 10.70
N VAL A 52 3.23 7.18 9.79
CA VAL A 52 2.11 6.69 8.97
C VAL A 52 2.52 5.48 8.13
N ALA A 53 3.70 5.49 7.51
CA ALA A 53 4.19 4.37 6.71
C ALA A 53 4.38 3.09 7.55
N SER A 54 4.79 3.23 8.81
CA SER A 54 4.93 2.10 9.74
C SER A 54 3.57 1.44 10.05
N ALA A 55 2.47 2.19 10.00
CA ALA A 55 1.13 1.64 10.14
C ALA A 55 0.77 0.65 9.02
N GLN A 56 1.32 0.84 7.83
CA GLN A 56 1.02 0.03 6.64
C GLN A 56 1.34 -1.46 6.84
N ALA A 57 2.38 -1.78 7.62
CA ALA A 57 2.74 -3.16 7.92
C ALA A 57 1.61 -3.92 8.64
N PHE A 58 0.85 -3.24 9.49
CA PHE A 58 -0.32 -3.84 10.16
C PHE A 58 -1.46 -4.05 9.17
N PHE A 59 -1.77 -3.03 8.35
CA PHE A 59 -2.89 -3.09 7.41
C PHE A 59 -2.70 -4.10 6.28
N LEU A 60 -1.47 -4.43 5.89
CA LEU A 60 -1.21 -5.44 4.86
C LEU A 60 -1.51 -6.88 5.31
N VAL A 61 -1.41 -7.17 6.61
CA VAL A 61 -1.59 -8.53 7.15
C VAL A 61 -3.03 -8.77 7.62
N LEU A 62 -3.73 -7.71 8.00
CA LEU A 62 -5.09 -7.77 8.53
C LEU A 62 -6.11 -8.45 7.59
N PRO A 63 -6.17 -8.18 6.27
CA PRO A 63 -7.16 -8.79 5.37
C PRO A 63 -7.18 -10.31 5.46
N SER A 64 -6.01 -10.94 5.35
CA SER A 64 -5.90 -12.40 5.36
C SER A 64 -6.18 -12.98 6.74
N LYS A 65 -5.74 -12.30 7.81
CA LYS A 65 -6.01 -12.73 9.19
C LYS A 65 -7.47 -12.60 9.59
N ILE A 66 -8.14 -11.52 9.18
CA ILE A 66 -9.57 -11.33 9.41
C ILE A 66 -10.37 -12.36 8.60
N ALA A 67 -10.02 -12.58 7.34
CA ALA A 67 -10.65 -13.61 6.51
C ALA A 67 -10.54 -15.01 7.16
N GLU A 68 -9.34 -15.38 7.62
CA GLU A 68 -9.07 -16.66 8.29
C GLU A 68 -9.89 -16.85 9.57
N THR A 69 -9.95 -15.81 10.42
CA THR A 69 -10.51 -15.91 11.78
C THR A 69 -12.01 -15.65 11.88
N TRP A 70 -12.59 -14.85 10.97
CA TRP A 70 -14.00 -14.46 11.03
C TRP A 70 -14.89 -15.11 9.97
N PHE A 71 -14.31 -15.61 8.87
CA PHE A 71 -15.09 -16.17 7.76
C PHE A 71 -14.87 -17.69 7.59
N PRO A 72 -15.94 -18.44 7.24
CA PRO A 72 -15.84 -19.85 6.91
C PRO A 72 -15.12 -20.09 5.58
N ASP A 73 -14.51 -21.27 5.40
CA ASP A 73 -13.61 -21.59 4.29
C ASP A 73 -14.11 -21.18 2.89
N HIS A 74 -15.40 -21.38 2.61
CA HIS A 74 -15.99 -21.05 1.29
C HIS A 74 -16.07 -19.55 1.01
N GLN A 75 -15.99 -18.68 2.03
CA GLN A 75 -16.06 -17.22 1.91
C GLN A 75 -14.73 -16.53 2.20
N ARG A 76 -13.70 -17.25 2.68
CA ARG A 76 -12.40 -16.65 3.05
C ARG A 76 -11.73 -15.92 1.90
N SER A 77 -11.69 -16.54 0.71
CA SER A 77 -11.07 -15.92 -0.46
C SER A 77 -11.77 -14.60 -0.84
N LEU A 78 -13.10 -14.62 -0.90
CA LEU A 78 -13.90 -13.44 -1.23
C LEU A 78 -13.73 -12.31 -0.20
N ALA A 79 -13.76 -12.63 1.11
CA ALA A 79 -13.53 -11.66 2.17
C ALA A 79 -12.14 -11.02 2.10
N ASN A 80 -11.11 -11.84 1.81
CA ASN A 80 -9.74 -11.37 1.65
C ASN A 80 -9.61 -10.44 0.43
N VAL A 81 -10.17 -10.82 -0.72
CA VAL A 81 -10.13 -10.01 -1.96
C VAL A 81 -10.84 -8.66 -1.76
N LEU A 82 -12.06 -8.66 -1.23
CA LEU A 82 -12.81 -7.41 -0.98
C LEU A 82 -12.06 -6.45 -0.06
N THR A 83 -11.46 -6.98 1.00
CA THR A 83 -10.68 -6.16 1.93
C THR A 83 -9.37 -5.68 1.30
N PHE A 84 -8.72 -6.50 0.47
CA PHE A 84 -7.46 -6.15 -0.18
C PHE A 84 -7.63 -5.06 -1.24
N ILE A 85 -8.78 -4.99 -1.94
CA ILE A 85 -9.11 -3.94 -2.92
C ILE A 85 -9.12 -2.53 -2.29
N ALA A 86 -9.36 -2.41 -0.98
CA ALA A 86 -9.32 -1.13 -0.28
C ALA A 86 -7.96 -0.42 -0.40
N ASN A 87 -6.86 -1.18 -0.47
CA ASN A 87 -5.51 -0.64 -0.57
C ASN A 87 -5.27 0.14 -1.89
N PRO A 88 -5.44 -0.46 -3.08
CA PRO A 88 -5.26 0.26 -4.33
C PRO A 88 -6.32 1.35 -4.54
N LEU A 89 -7.55 1.19 -4.05
CA LEU A 89 -8.53 2.28 -4.04
C LEU A 89 -8.02 3.48 -3.22
N GLY A 90 -7.42 3.23 -2.06
CA GLY A 90 -6.78 4.26 -1.24
C GLY A 90 -5.64 4.98 -1.98
N VAL A 91 -4.87 4.26 -2.80
CA VAL A 91 -3.84 4.86 -3.66
C VAL A 91 -4.48 5.79 -4.70
N VAL A 92 -5.53 5.34 -5.39
CA VAL A 92 -6.27 6.15 -6.39
C VAL A 92 -6.79 7.45 -5.78
N PHE A 93 -7.47 7.37 -4.63
CA PHE A 93 -7.93 8.58 -3.94
C PHE A 93 -6.78 9.43 -3.44
N GLY A 94 -5.74 8.80 -2.89
CA GLY A 94 -4.56 9.46 -2.35
C GLY A 94 -3.73 10.21 -3.39
N THR A 95 -3.87 9.88 -4.68
CA THR A 95 -3.18 10.57 -5.77
C THR A 95 -4.10 11.55 -6.52
N ILE A 96 -5.38 11.22 -6.73
CA ILE A 96 -6.33 12.12 -7.42
C ILE A 96 -6.73 13.32 -6.55
N VAL A 97 -7.04 13.10 -5.27
CA VAL A 97 -7.57 14.18 -4.41
C VAL A 97 -6.57 15.34 -4.26
N PRO A 98 -5.27 15.12 -3.94
CA PRO A 98 -4.31 16.22 -3.92
C PRO A 98 -4.17 16.87 -5.30
N SER A 99 -4.18 16.08 -6.37
CA SER A 99 -4.02 16.59 -7.73
C SER A 99 -5.16 17.49 -8.16
N LEU A 100 -6.40 17.19 -7.76
CA LEU A 100 -7.56 18.07 -7.96
C LEU A 100 -7.51 19.31 -7.07
N TYR A 101 -7.14 19.14 -5.80
CA TYR A 101 -7.10 20.23 -4.83
C TYR A 101 -6.03 21.28 -5.16
N PHE A 102 -4.89 20.84 -5.72
CA PHE A 102 -3.78 21.71 -6.11
C PHE A 102 -3.73 22.02 -7.62
N ASN A 103 -4.73 21.63 -8.43
CA ASN A 103 -4.74 21.80 -9.91
C ASN A 103 -4.88 23.26 -10.40
N GLY A 104 -4.76 24.25 -9.53
CA GLY A 104 -4.89 25.67 -9.87
C GLY A 104 -3.55 26.38 -9.89
N SER A 105 -3.55 27.62 -10.39
CA SER A 105 -2.53 28.65 -10.15
C SER A 105 -2.49 29.06 -8.66
N VAL A 106 -2.48 28.08 -7.75
CA VAL A 106 -2.06 28.26 -6.38
C VAL A 106 -0.58 28.59 -6.50
N ARG A 107 -0.27 29.89 -6.53
CA ARG A 107 1.06 30.33 -6.15
C ARG A 107 1.33 29.62 -4.82
N LEU A 108 2.30 28.72 -4.82
CA LEU A 108 2.88 28.14 -3.61
C LEU A 108 3.57 29.26 -2.84
N GLU A 109 2.76 30.23 -2.39
CA GLU A 109 3.20 31.21 -1.44
C GLU A 109 3.47 30.46 -0.15
N ARG A 110 4.66 30.72 0.38
CA ARG A 110 5.25 30.05 1.54
C ARG A 110 4.35 30.09 2.80
N TYR A 111 3.30 30.90 2.77
CA TYR A 111 2.34 31.18 3.85
C TYR A 111 0.90 30.69 3.59
N SER A 112 0.65 29.94 2.50
CA SER A 112 -0.71 29.50 2.19
C SER A 112 -1.22 28.41 3.14
N TRP A 113 -2.37 28.65 3.77
CA TRP A 113 -3.07 27.71 4.66
C TRP A 113 -3.57 26.43 3.95
N HIS A 114 -3.52 26.37 2.61
CA HIS A 114 -3.95 25.21 1.82
C HIS A 114 -3.27 23.89 2.22
N MET A 115 -1.99 23.91 2.56
CA MET A 115 -1.28 22.69 3.02
C MET A 115 -1.76 22.25 4.41
N PHE A 116 -2.11 23.19 5.27
CA PHE A 116 -2.70 22.92 6.56
C PHE A 116 -4.10 22.34 6.42
N GLU A 117 -4.97 22.96 5.62
CA GLU A 117 -6.32 22.46 5.32
C GLU A 117 -6.29 21.04 4.74
N PHE A 118 -5.39 20.79 3.79
CA PHE A 118 -5.22 19.47 3.21
C PHE A 118 -4.77 18.43 4.26
N ASN A 119 -3.71 18.70 5.02
CA ASN A 119 -3.27 17.75 6.05
C ASN A 119 -4.28 17.60 7.20
N ALA A 120 -5.03 18.65 7.53
CA ALA A 120 -6.09 18.61 8.53
C ALA A 120 -7.26 17.72 8.09
N SER A 121 -7.68 17.81 6.83
CA SER A 121 -8.73 16.91 6.29
C SER A 121 -8.30 15.44 6.32
N MET A 122 -7.04 15.16 5.99
CA MET A 122 -6.46 13.82 6.11
C MET A 122 -6.39 13.37 7.58
N ALA A 123 -6.04 14.25 8.51
CA ALA A 123 -6.04 13.95 9.93
C ALA A 123 -7.44 13.61 10.44
N VAL A 124 -8.48 14.33 10.00
CA VAL A 124 -9.89 14.01 10.32
C VAL A 124 -10.24 12.60 9.85
N MET A 125 -9.91 12.22 8.62
CA MET A 125 -10.13 10.84 8.14
C MET A 125 -9.44 9.80 9.03
N THR A 126 -8.16 10.01 9.37
CA THR A 126 -7.43 9.06 10.23
C THR A 126 -7.99 9.02 11.66
N THR A 127 -8.52 10.14 12.15
CA THR A 127 -9.17 10.22 13.46
C THR A 127 -10.47 9.43 13.48
N ILE A 128 -11.28 9.52 12.41
CA ILE A 128 -12.49 8.72 12.26
C ILE A 128 -12.12 7.23 12.29
N THR A 129 -11.12 6.80 11.52
CA THR A 129 -10.69 5.40 11.50
C THR A 129 -10.16 4.93 12.87
N PHE A 130 -9.43 5.80 13.58
CA PHE A 130 -8.99 5.52 14.95
C PHE A 130 -10.17 5.38 15.91
N VAL A 131 -11.14 6.30 15.88
CA VAL A 131 -12.34 6.23 16.72
C VAL A 131 -13.15 4.97 16.40
N LEU A 132 -13.34 4.64 15.11
CA LEU A 132 -13.99 3.39 14.68
C LEU A 132 -13.25 2.15 15.23
N SER A 133 -11.92 2.18 15.28
CA SER A 133 -11.14 1.09 15.86
C SER A 133 -11.41 0.86 17.36
N LEU A 134 -11.77 1.90 18.11
CA LEU A 134 -12.10 1.79 19.53
C LEU A 134 -13.41 1.01 19.76
N PHE A 135 -14.31 1.02 18.78
CA PHE A 135 -15.55 0.25 18.81
C PHE A 135 -15.35 -1.24 18.47
N VAL A 136 -14.15 -1.65 18.03
CA VAL A 136 -13.82 -3.06 17.77
C VAL A 136 -13.67 -3.78 19.12
N ARG A 137 -14.76 -4.40 19.60
CA ARG A 137 -14.82 -5.05 20.92
C ARG A 137 -14.16 -6.43 20.95
N GLN A 138 -14.17 -7.17 19.83
CA GLN A 138 -13.71 -8.55 19.77
C GLN A 138 -12.68 -8.72 18.65
N GLY A 139 -11.51 -9.29 18.97
CA GLY A 139 -10.47 -9.61 17.99
C GLY A 139 -10.69 -10.94 17.27
N ALA A 140 -11.53 -11.80 17.82
CA ALA A 140 -11.92 -13.10 17.27
C ALA A 140 -13.40 -13.36 17.61
N PRO A 141 -14.14 -14.11 16.79
CA PRO A 141 -15.53 -14.44 17.08
C PRO A 141 -15.65 -15.30 18.35
N PRO A 142 -16.75 -15.18 19.12
CA PRO A 142 -16.97 -15.91 20.36
C PRO A 142 -17.19 -17.43 20.16
N SER A 143 -17.44 -17.87 18.92
CA SER A 143 -17.42 -19.27 18.50
C SER A 143 -16.47 -19.43 17.31
N PRO A 144 -15.53 -20.39 17.34
CA PRO A 144 -14.58 -20.59 16.24
C PRO A 144 -15.32 -21.01 14.96
N PRO A 145 -15.10 -20.34 13.81
CA PRO A 145 -15.83 -20.64 12.57
C PRO A 145 -15.35 -21.91 11.86
N SER A 146 -14.24 -22.54 12.27
CA SER A 146 -13.79 -23.82 11.74
C SER A 146 -12.88 -24.59 12.73
N ALA A 147 -12.90 -25.93 12.67
CA ALA A 147 -12.03 -26.83 13.45
C ALA A 147 -10.52 -26.57 13.21
N SER A 148 -10.18 -25.97 12.07
CA SER A 148 -8.81 -25.54 11.72
C SER A 148 -8.30 -24.37 12.56
N SER A 149 -9.18 -23.51 13.11
CA SER A 149 -8.78 -22.38 13.96
C SER A 149 -8.37 -22.78 15.39
N GLU A 150 -8.73 -23.99 15.82
CA GLU A 150 -8.47 -24.52 17.16
C GLU A 150 -7.04 -25.11 17.30
N ASN A 151 -6.43 -25.55 16.18
CA ASN A 151 -5.14 -26.25 16.15
C ASN A 151 -3.91 -25.37 15.82
N HIS A 152 -4.08 -24.07 15.58
CA HIS A 152 -2.97 -23.20 15.13
C HIS A 152 -1.97 -22.79 16.22
N SER A 153 -2.20 -23.14 17.49
CA SER A 153 -1.40 -22.67 18.63
C SER A 153 -0.39 -23.67 19.20
N SER A 154 -0.52 -24.97 18.96
CA SER A 154 0.32 -25.98 19.64
C SER A 154 1.62 -26.35 18.90
N ASP A 155 1.67 -26.28 17.58
CA ASP A 155 2.82 -26.75 16.76
C ASP A 155 3.50 -25.66 15.90
N ALA A 156 3.07 -24.40 16.03
CA ALA A 156 3.66 -23.32 15.23
C ALA A 156 5.09 -23.01 15.69
N PRO A 157 6.10 -23.01 14.80
CA PRO A 157 7.47 -22.64 15.16
C PRO A 157 7.53 -21.19 15.65
N THR A 158 8.35 -20.93 16.68
CA THR A 158 8.61 -19.57 17.20
C THR A 158 8.95 -18.60 16.06
N PHE A 159 8.49 -17.35 16.12
CA PHE A 159 8.65 -16.35 15.05
C PHE A 159 10.06 -16.30 14.43
N TRP A 160 11.11 -16.23 15.26
CA TRP A 160 12.50 -16.21 14.79
C TRP A 160 12.92 -17.51 14.11
N LYS A 161 12.43 -18.66 14.58
CA LYS A 161 12.67 -19.97 13.95
C LYS A 161 11.95 -20.08 12.62
N ALA A 162 10.72 -19.56 12.52
CA ALA A 162 9.97 -19.49 11.26
C ALA A 162 10.71 -18.65 10.21
N ILE A 163 11.26 -17.49 10.59
CA ILE A 163 12.11 -16.67 9.71
C ILE A 163 13.31 -17.47 9.21
N GLY A 164 14.02 -18.17 10.09
CA GLY A 164 15.16 -19.01 9.70
C GLY A 164 14.78 -20.11 8.71
N VAL A 165 13.61 -20.74 8.87
CA VAL A 165 13.07 -21.74 7.93
C VAL A 165 12.76 -21.11 6.56
N CYS A 166 12.16 -19.91 6.53
CA CYS A 166 11.87 -19.19 5.29
C CYS A 166 13.16 -18.90 4.50
N PHE A 167 14.21 -18.37 5.13
CA PHE A 167 15.47 -18.08 4.45
C PHE A 167 16.24 -19.33 4.01
N ARG A 168 16.00 -20.49 4.61
CA ARG A 168 16.56 -21.77 4.15
C ARG A 168 15.87 -22.30 2.89
N ASN A 169 14.67 -21.82 2.58
CA ASN A 169 13.92 -22.23 1.40
C ASN A 169 14.35 -21.43 0.16
N LYS A 170 15.02 -22.09 -0.78
CA LYS A 170 15.48 -21.47 -2.04
C LYS A 170 14.34 -20.79 -2.82
N GLN A 171 13.15 -21.40 -2.85
CA GLN A 171 12.00 -20.84 -3.57
C GLN A 171 11.53 -19.53 -2.92
N PHE A 172 11.56 -19.45 -1.59
CA PHE A 172 11.20 -18.23 -0.86
C PHE A 172 12.21 -17.12 -1.13
N VAL A 173 13.51 -17.42 -1.09
CA VAL A 173 14.57 -16.42 -1.35
C VAL A 173 14.46 -15.89 -2.78
N ILE A 174 14.26 -16.76 -3.79
CA ILE A 174 14.04 -16.32 -5.18
C ILE A 174 12.82 -15.41 -5.25
N GLN A 175 11.70 -15.78 -4.63
CA GLN A 175 10.48 -14.98 -4.63
C GLN A 175 10.67 -13.63 -3.92
N LEU A 176 11.42 -13.60 -2.82
CA LEU A 176 11.72 -12.39 -2.06
C LEU A 176 12.44 -11.35 -2.92
N PHE A 177 13.48 -11.77 -3.64
CA PHE A 177 14.24 -10.87 -4.53
C PHE A 177 13.42 -10.45 -5.74
N THR A 178 12.77 -11.38 -6.42
CA THR A 178 12.02 -11.05 -7.64
C THR A 178 10.82 -10.16 -7.33
N PHE A 179 10.04 -10.46 -6.30
CA PHE A 179 8.93 -9.62 -5.86
C PHE A 179 9.43 -8.25 -5.36
N GLY A 180 10.52 -8.23 -4.58
CA GLY A 180 11.10 -6.98 -4.08
C GLY A 180 11.54 -6.03 -5.21
N LEU A 181 12.19 -6.56 -6.25
CA LEU A 181 12.60 -5.78 -7.42
C LEU A 181 11.39 -5.28 -8.23
N ALA A 182 10.41 -6.16 -8.51
CA ALA A 182 9.19 -5.75 -9.20
C ALA A 182 8.41 -4.67 -8.43
N PHE A 183 8.34 -4.81 -7.10
CA PHE A 183 7.67 -3.84 -6.25
C PHE A 183 8.42 -2.50 -6.23
N ALA A 184 9.75 -2.51 -6.12
CA ALA A 184 10.58 -1.31 -6.17
C ALA A 184 10.44 -0.59 -7.52
N GLU A 185 10.46 -1.32 -8.63
CA GLU A 185 10.28 -0.77 -9.97
C GLU A 185 8.88 -0.17 -10.14
N LEU A 186 7.83 -0.88 -9.74
CA LEU A 186 6.46 -0.39 -9.80
C LEU A 186 6.31 0.95 -9.06
N TRP A 187 6.72 1.02 -7.80
CA TRP A 187 6.58 2.24 -7.01
C TRP A 187 7.53 3.35 -7.45
N GLY A 188 8.75 3.02 -7.87
CA GLY A 188 9.70 3.98 -8.43
C GLY A 188 9.16 4.63 -9.70
N PHE A 189 8.60 3.83 -10.61
CA PHE A 189 7.96 4.32 -11.83
C PHE A 189 6.76 5.21 -11.50
N MET A 190 5.91 4.82 -10.55
CA MET A 190 4.75 5.62 -10.13
C MET A 190 5.10 7.01 -9.61
N VAL A 191 6.24 7.17 -8.94
CA VAL A 191 6.72 8.47 -8.44
C VAL A 191 7.24 9.32 -9.60
N ILE A 192 8.10 8.77 -10.45
CA ILE A 192 8.79 9.51 -11.52
C ILE A 192 7.87 9.81 -12.72
N MET A 193 6.83 9.00 -12.95
CA MET A 193 5.90 9.15 -14.08
C MET A 193 5.26 10.54 -14.14
N SER A 194 4.88 11.10 -12.99
CA SER A 194 4.25 12.43 -12.94
C SER A 194 5.22 13.53 -13.38
N ASP A 195 6.50 13.41 -13.02
CA ASP A 195 7.54 14.37 -13.40
C ASP A 195 7.82 14.28 -14.91
N ILE A 196 7.97 13.07 -15.46
CA ILE A 196 8.22 12.85 -16.90
C ILE A 196 7.13 13.49 -17.78
N ILE A 197 5.85 13.34 -17.40
CA ILE A 197 4.73 13.91 -18.15
C ILE A 197 4.69 15.43 -18.03
N THR A 198 5.04 15.96 -16.85
CA THR A 198 5.07 17.41 -16.60
C THR A 198 6.14 18.10 -17.43
N GLU A 199 7.32 17.49 -17.58
CA GLU A 199 8.39 17.99 -18.45
C GLU A 199 7.97 18.08 -19.94
N GLN A 200 6.98 17.29 -20.36
CA GLN A 200 6.42 17.36 -21.72
C GLN A 200 5.35 18.47 -21.89
N GLY A 201 5.07 19.24 -20.85
CA GLY A 201 4.10 20.34 -20.87
C GLY A 201 2.67 19.95 -20.48
N TYR A 202 2.44 18.71 -20.02
CA TYR A 202 1.13 18.27 -19.55
C TYR A 202 1.06 18.29 -18.01
N ASN A 203 0.19 19.10 -17.44
CA ASN A 203 -0.02 19.14 -15.98
C ASN A 203 -1.01 18.04 -15.55
N LEU A 204 -0.51 16.80 -15.47
CA LEU A 204 -1.29 15.61 -15.09
C LEU A 204 -0.74 14.99 -13.81
N TYR A 205 -0.49 15.79 -12.76
CA TYR A 205 -0.02 15.25 -11.49
C TYR A 205 -1.00 14.20 -10.95
N GLY A 206 -0.49 13.07 -10.46
CA GLY A 206 -1.26 12.01 -9.79
C GLY A 206 -2.27 11.18 -10.62
N TYR A 207 -2.73 11.66 -11.78
CA TYR A 207 -3.63 10.91 -12.68
C TYR A 207 -2.98 9.64 -13.27
N PRO A 208 -1.71 9.67 -13.76
CA PRO A 208 -1.04 8.47 -14.27
C PRO A 208 -0.93 7.38 -13.20
N THR A 209 -0.59 7.76 -11.98
CA THR A 209 -0.50 6.85 -10.83
C THR A 209 -1.86 6.22 -10.52
N ALA A 210 -2.93 7.03 -10.55
CA ALA A 210 -4.28 6.54 -10.32
C ALA A 210 -4.75 5.57 -11.41
N LEU A 211 -4.50 5.90 -12.68
CA LEU A 211 -4.85 5.03 -13.80
C LEU A 211 -4.10 3.71 -13.74
N ALA A 212 -2.80 3.74 -13.46
CA ALA A 212 -1.98 2.55 -13.34
C ALA A 212 -2.41 1.67 -12.15
N ALA A 213 -2.80 2.28 -11.01
CA ALA A 213 -3.39 1.56 -9.89
C ALA A 213 -4.71 0.87 -10.28
N MET A 214 -5.61 1.56 -10.98
CA MET A 214 -6.88 0.99 -11.45
C MET A 214 -6.69 -0.20 -12.42
N ILE A 215 -5.81 -0.04 -13.42
CA ILE A 215 -5.47 -1.12 -14.35
C ILE A 215 -4.85 -2.29 -13.58
N GLY A 216 -3.98 -2.01 -12.60
CA GLY A 216 -3.39 -3.01 -11.73
C GLY A 216 -4.42 -3.83 -10.95
N VAL A 217 -5.46 -3.19 -10.42
CA VAL A 217 -6.57 -3.88 -9.73
C VAL A 217 -7.27 -4.84 -10.67
N VAL A 218 -7.72 -4.36 -11.83
CA VAL A 218 -8.44 -5.18 -12.81
C VAL A 218 -7.58 -6.36 -13.26
N ALA A 219 -6.32 -6.12 -13.59
CA ALA A 219 -5.37 -7.17 -13.97
C ALA A 219 -5.16 -8.19 -12.85
N SER A 220 -5.04 -7.74 -11.60
CA SER A 220 -4.86 -8.62 -10.43
C SER A 220 -6.08 -9.50 -10.15
N LEU A 221 -7.29 -8.98 -10.33
CA LEU A 221 -8.53 -9.73 -10.16
C LEU A 221 -8.68 -10.82 -11.24
N ILE A 222 -8.38 -10.47 -12.50
CA ILE A 222 -8.43 -11.43 -13.62
C ILE A 222 -7.36 -12.52 -13.40
N CYS A 223 -6.12 -12.13 -13.12
CA CYS A 223 -5.03 -13.09 -12.88
C CYS A 223 -5.30 -13.96 -11.64
N GLY A 224 -5.87 -13.37 -10.57
CA GLY A 224 -6.28 -14.10 -9.37
C GLY A 224 -7.35 -15.14 -9.66
N ALA A 225 -8.40 -14.78 -10.40
CA ALA A 225 -9.44 -15.72 -10.80
C ALA A 225 -8.88 -16.86 -11.68
N ILE A 226 -7.99 -16.55 -12.62
CA ILE A 226 -7.31 -17.58 -13.43
C ILE A 226 -6.43 -18.47 -12.54
N ALA A 227 -5.71 -17.91 -11.58
CA ALA A 227 -4.87 -18.65 -10.64
C ALA A 227 -5.69 -19.63 -9.79
N ASP A 228 -6.84 -19.16 -9.26
CA ASP A 228 -7.74 -19.95 -8.43
C ASP A 228 -8.37 -21.11 -9.22
N CYS A 229 -8.76 -20.87 -10.47
CA CYS A 229 -9.32 -21.90 -11.35
C CYS A 229 -8.27 -22.92 -11.82
N THR A 230 -7.10 -22.46 -12.25
CA THR A 230 -6.06 -23.35 -12.83
C THR A 230 -5.25 -24.07 -11.76
N LYS A 231 -5.11 -23.50 -10.56
CA LYS A 231 -4.20 -23.92 -9.49
C LYS A 231 -2.72 -24.02 -9.92
N ARG A 232 -2.36 -23.48 -11.09
CA ARG A 232 -1.00 -23.52 -11.65
C ARG A 232 -0.24 -22.22 -11.40
N PHE A 233 -0.12 -21.84 -10.13
CA PHE A 233 0.51 -20.59 -9.70
C PHE A 233 1.92 -20.36 -10.28
N LYS A 234 2.74 -21.42 -10.41
CA LYS A 234 4.09 -21.33 -10.98
C LYS A 234 4.11 -20.94 -12.45
N GLU A 235 3.22 -21.50 -13.25
CA GLU A 235 3.15 -21.20 -14.69
C GLU A 235 2.65 -19.78 -14.91
N LEU A 236 1.64 -19.37 -14.14
CA LEU A 236 1.09 -18.01 -14.19
C LEU A 236 2.16 -16.96 -13.82
N ILE A 237 2.90 -17.17 -12.73
CA ILE A 237 3.96 -16.25 -12.32
C ILE A 237 5.03 -16.13 -13.41
N ARG A 238 5.48 -17.26 -14.01
CA ARG A 238 6.46 -17.23 -15.10
C ARG A 238 5.96 -16.45 -16.30
N PHE A 239 4.69 -16.64 -16.68
CA PHE A 239 4.08 -15.89 -17.77
C PHE A 239 4.07 -14.38 -17.48
N CYS A 240 3.64 -13.96 -16.29
CA CYS A 240 3.66 -12.56 -15.88
C CYS A 240 5.06 -11.95 -15.97
N TRP A 241 6.10 -12.67 -15.55
CA TRP A 241 7.49 -12.22 -15.66
C TRP A 241 7.96 -12.04 -17.11
N VAL A 242 7.61 -12.96 -18.00
CA VAL A 242 7.96 -12.87 -19.42
C VAL A 242 7.26 -11.67 -20.07
N CYS A 243 5.96 -11.48 -19.78
CA CYS A 243 5.21 -10.31 -20.27
C CYS A 243 5.82 -9.01 -19.75
N PHE A 244 6.19 -8.97 -18.47
CA PHE A 244 6.82 -7.80 -17.86
C PHE A 244 8.15 -7.46 -18.53
N ALA A 245 9.03 -8.44 -18.71
CA ALA A 245 10.32 -8.25 -19.39
C ALA A 245 10.15 -7.77 -20.84
N ALA A 246 9.18 -8.34 -21.57
CA ALA A 246 8.89 -7.92 -22.94
C ALA A 246 8.40 -6.47 -23.00
N LEU A 247 7.53 -6.07 -22.07
CA LEU A 247 7.00 -4.70 -22.00
C LEU A 247 8.08 -3.67 -21.63
N ALA A 248 8.97 -4.02 -20.70
CA ALA A 248 10.11 -3.19 -20.32
C ALA A 248 11.09 -2.98 -21.50
N ILE A 249 11.36 -4.04 -22.28
CA ILE A 249 12.17 -3.95 -23.50
C ILE A 249 11.50 -3.05 -24.52
N LEU A 250 10.18 -3.20 -24.73
CA LEU A 250 9.42 -2.37 -25.67
C LEU A 250 9.48 -0.89 -25.29
N ILE A 251 9.23 -0.56 -24.02
CA ILE A 251 9.33 0.83 -23.52
C ILE A 251 10.72 1.40 -23.78
N ARG A 252 11.77 0.60 -23.50
CA ARG A 252 13.15 1.02 -23.76
C ARG A 252 13.42 1.26 -25.25
N LEU A 253 12.95 0.38 -26.13
CA LEU A 253 13.09 0.54 -27.58
C LEU A 253 12.38 1.80 -28.08
N VAL A 254 11.15 2.04 -27.63
CA VAL A 254 10.38 3.24 -27.97
C VAL A 254 11.11 4.50 -27.49
N SER A 255 11.61 4.52 -26.26
CA SER A 255 12.35 5.67 -25.72
C SER A 255 13.62 5.97 -26.54
N LEU A 256 14.35 4.94 -26.98
CA LEU A 256 15.53 5.08 -27.84
C LEU A 256 15.17 5.61 -29.24
N MET A 257 14.01 5.22 -29.78
CA MET A 257 13.52 5.75 -31.05
C MET A 257 13.18 7.24 -30.95
N PHE A 258 12.48 7.67 -29.89
CA PHE A 258 12.18 9.08 -29.65
C PHE A 258 13.44 9.94 -29.49
N LEU A 259 14.44 9.45 -28.74
CA LEU A 259 15.73 10.15 -28.58
C LEU A 259 16.49 10.29 -29.91
N ARG A 260 16.41 9.29 -30.80
CA ARG A 260 17.01 9.36 -32.15
C ARG A 260 16.31 10.37 -33.06
N PHE A 261 15.00 10.59 -32.88
CA PHE A 261 14.26 11.58 -33.66
C PHE A 261 14.45 13.01 -33.13
N SER A 262 14.68 13.20 -31.83
CA SER A 262 14.92 14.54 -31.25
C SER A 262 16.30 15.13 -31.56
N HIS A 263 17.25 14.32 -32.04
CA HIS A 263 18.62 14.74 -32.39
C HIS A 263 18.82 14.98 -33.91
N LYS A 264 17.76 14.94 -34.70
CA LYS A 264 17.74 15.31 -36.13
C LYS A 264 16.89 16.54 -36.34
#